data_AF-A0A0X8HUK4-F1
#
_entry.id   AF-A0A0X8HUK4-F1
#
_cell.length_a   1.000
_cell.length_b   1.000
_cell.length_c   1.000
_cell.angle_alpha   90.00
_cell.angle_beta   90.00
_cell.angle_gamma   90.00
#
_symmetry.space_group_name_H-M   'P 1'
#
loop_
_entity.id
_entity.type
_entity.pdbx_description
1 polymer ?
#
loop_
_entity_poly.entity_id
_entity_poly.type
_entity_poly.pdbx_seq_one_letter_code
_entity_poly.pdbx_strand_id
1 'polypeptide(L)'
;MLLQNPKETMPMMDAHELPSDMLEDPASLLRQTRENFSISHDLQLLTATEENLKQITHRTQQLQAKHSQELLSLEKRLADKLKATEAMRSIQLSQSQQLDSLSQSQELVSLSKELELLEQQLAQMHNDLEEGISRLLETSEPSSNLNLGYSSESNKEPQPPGESANVLKLQLYSSLGVILDIDNSQVLIEKDPNSGIDLIPLDDNSISAYYRTKYVWDRI
;
A
#
# COMPACT_ATOMS: atom_id res chain seq x y z
N MET A 1 100.82 56.09 25.89
CA MET A 1 100.95 57.32 26.69
C MET A 1 99.65 58.08 26.59
N LEU A 2 99.11 58.42 27.75
CA LEU A 2 97.84 59.11 28.00
C LEU A 2 97.82 60.52 27.41
N LEU A 3 96.64 60.96 26.98
CA LEU A 3 95.99 62.21 27.41
C LEU A 3 94.52 62.17 26.93
N GLN A 4 93.58 61.70 27.75
CA GLN A 4 92.72 62.49 28.65
C GLN A 4 91.67 63.38 27.92
N ASN A 5 90.42 62.87 27.89
CA ASN A 5 89.16 63.64 27.79
C ASN A 5 89.02 64.61 29.00
N PRO A 6 87.95 65.44 29.17
CA PRO A 6 86.87 65.92 28.27
C PRO A 6 86.70 67.47 28.34
N LYS A 7 85.82 68.07 27.51
CA LYS A 7 85.20 69.37 27.81
C LYS A 7 83.68 69.22 27.84
N GLU A 8 83.11 69.43 29.02
CA GLU A 8 81.71 69.78 29.20
C GLU A 8 81.41 71.09 28.46
N THR A 9 80.28 71.14 27.76
CA THR A 9 79.39 72.30 27.78
C THR A 9 77.99 71.86 27.35
N MET A 10 77.03 72.34 28.13
CA MET A 10 75.62 71.98 28.23
C MET A 10 74.76 72.37 26.99
N PRO A 11 73.49 71.93 26.94
CA PRO A 11 72.70 71.84 25.72
C PRO A 11 72.14 73.21 25.29
N MET A 12 72.17 73.46 23.98
CA MET A 12 71.31 74.45 23.34
C MET A 12 70.27 73.70 22.52
N MET A 13 69.05 73.71 23.02
CA MET A 13 67.86 73.55 22.19
C MET A 13 67.83 74.72 21.22
N ASP A 14 68.12 74.45 19.95
CA ASP A 14 67.52 75.21 18.85
C ASP A 14 66.46 74.32 18.22
N ALA A 15 65.22 74.79 18.34
CA ALA A 15 64.07 74.28 17.63
C ALA A 15 64.15 74.75 16.17
N HIS A 16 64.00 73.83 15.22
CA HIS A 16 63.24 73.94 13.96
C HIS A 16 63.31 72.55 13.29
N GLU A 17 62.18 71.83 13.24
CA GLU A 17 61.47 71.44 12.00
C GLU A 17 62.12 70.27 11.25
N LEU A 18 61.51 69.16 10.83
CA LEU A 18 60.17 68.56 10.77
C LEU A 18 60.45 67.04 10.53
N PRO A 19 59.52 66.10 10.82
CA PRO A 19 59.75 64.68 10.58
C PRO A 19 59.97 64.42 9.08
N SER A 20 60.99 63.60 8.77
CA SER A 20 61.27 63.03 7.45
C SER A 20 60.15 62.06 7.02
N ASP A 21 58.97 62.61 6.76
CA ASP A 21 57.79 61.93 6.22
C ASP A 21 57.27 62.69 4.98
N MET A 22 58.18 63.35 4.25
CA MET A 22 57.90 63.79 2.89
C MET A 22 58.32 62.66 1.95
N LEU A 23 57.34 62.05 1.28
CA LEU A 23 57.59 61.22 0.09
C LEU A 23 58.61 61.96 -0.78
N GLU A 24 59.77 61.35 -1.03
CA GLU A 24 60.90 62.00 -1.73
C GLU A 24 60.52 62.46 -3.16
N ASP A 25 59.47 61.89 -3.75
CA ASP A 25 58.78 62.45 -4.92
C ASP A 25 57.32 61.92 -5.00
N PRO A 26 56.33 62.64 -4.46
CA PRO A 26 54.93 62.23 -4.55
C PRO A 26 54.42 62.24 -6.01
N ALA A 27 55.04 63.04 -6.88
CA ALA A 27 54.63 63.11 -8.29
C ALA A 27 55.10 61.86 -9.06
N SER A 28 56.29 61.33 -8.76
CA SER A 28 56.75 60.03 -9.28
C SER A 28 55.88 58.88 -8.79
N LEU A 29 55.51 58.85 -7.50
CA LEU A 29 54.61 57.83 -6.98
C LEU A 29 53.24 57.88 -7.66
N LEU A 30 52.67 59.08 -7.87
CA LEU A 30 51.41 59.24 -8.60
C LEU A 30 51.51 58.83 -10.08
N ARG A 31 52.68 59.03 -10.72
CA ARG A 31 52.93 58.55 -12.08
C ARG A 31 53.03 57.02 -12.11
N GLN A 32 53.76 56.43 -11.17
CA GLN A 32 53.93 54.99 -11.05
C GLN A 32 52.60 54.29 -10.73
N THR A 33 51.77 54.85 -9.84
CA THR A 33 50.43 54.29 -9.56
C THR A 33 49.52 54.40 -10.77
N ARG A 34 49.55 55.52 -11.49
CA ARG A 34 48.80 55.67 -12.75
C ARG A 34 49.28 54.69 -13.83
N GLU A 35 50.58 54.45 -13.95
CA GLU A 35 51.16 53.51 -14.93
C GLU A 35 50.89 52.05 -14.58
N ASN A 36 50.86 51.72 -13.28
CA ASN A 36 50.47 50.40 -12.79
C ASN A 36 48.96 50.15 -12.82
N PHE A 37 48.14 51.21 -12.91
CA PHE A 37 46.69 51.09 -12.98
C PHE A 37 46.24 50.78 -14.42
N SER A 38 46.21 49.48 -14.75
CA SER A 38 45.89 49.00 -16.09
C SER A 38 44.39 48.79 -16.31
N ILE A 39 43.69 49.88 -16.65
CA ILE A 39 42.25 49.85 -16.97
C ILE A 39 41.96 48.92 -18.16
N SER A 40 42.88 48.86 -19.14
CA SER A 40 42.71 48.00 -20.32
C SER A 40 42.72 46.52 -19.96
N HIS A 41 43.55 46.11 -18.99
CA HIS A 41 43.57 44.74 -18.50
C HIS A 41 42.25 44.37 -17.83
N ASP A 42 41.72 45.24 -16.97
CA ASP A 42 40.44 45.01 -16.29
C ASP A 42 39.27 44.98 -17.27
N LEU A 43 39.29 45.85 -18.30
CA LEU A 43 38.29 45.80 -19.37
C LEU A 43 38.37 44.49 -20.16
N GLN A 44 39.58 43.99 -20.46
CA GLN A 44 39.74 42.68 -21.09
C GLN A 44 39.19 41.56 -20.21
N LEU A 45 39.47 41.58 -18.91
CA LEU A 45 38.91 40.62 -17.96
C LEU A 45 37.39 40.70 -17.95
N LEU A 46 36.79 41.90 -17.91
CA LEU A 46 35.34 42.06 -17.97
C LEU A 46 34.77 41.49 -19.28
N THR A 47 35.38 41.76 -20.42
CA THR A 47 34.91 41.18 -21.70
C THR A 47 35.02 39.65 -21.70
N ALA A 48 36.09 39.09 -21.13
CA ALA A 48 36.24 37.65 -20.99
C ALA A 48 35.19 37.06 -20.03
N THR A 49 34.87 37.74 -18.93
CA THR A 49 33.79 37.31 -18.02
C THR A 49 32.42 37.37 -18.69
N GLU A 50 32.15 38.40 -19.50
CA GLU A 50 30.91 38.53 -20.26
C GLU A 50 30.78 37.40 -21.28
N GLU A 51 31.85 37.08 -22.00
CA GLU A 51 31.88 35.96 -22.93
C GLU A 51 31.65 34.62 -22.22
N ASN A 52 32.29 34.39 -21.09
CA ASN A 52 32.07 33.19 -20.27
C ASN A 52 30.62 33.11 -19.79
N LEU A 53 30.01 34.23 -19.38
CA LEU A 53 28.61 34.29 -18.95
C LEU A 53 27.67 33.97 -20.13
N LYS A 54 27.96 34.49 -21.34
CA LYS A 54 27.24 34.12 -22.57
C LYS A 54 27.37 32.62 -22.89
N GLN A 55 28.56 32.04 -22.72
CA GLN A 55 28.75 30.61 -22.92
C GLN A 55 27.98 29.76 -21.89
N ILE A 56 27.98 30.16 -20.62
CA ILE A 56 27.24 29.49 -19.55
C ILE A 56 25.74 29.54 -19.85
N THR A 57 25.21 30.73 -20.13
CA THR A 57 23.78 30.90 -20.44
C THR A 57 23.36 30.09 -21.66
N HIS A 58 24.19 30.06 -22.71
CA HIS A 58 23.93 29.24 -23.88
C HIS A 58 23.91 27.73 -23.56
N ARG A 59 24.89 27.23 -22.80
CA ARG A 59 24.93 25.83 -22.35
C ARG A 59 23.73 25.48 -21.47
N THR A 60 23.35 26.36 -20.56
CA THR A 60 22.17 26.17 -19.70
C THR A 60 20.90 26.08 -20.53
N GLN A 61 20.72 26.98 -21.51
CA GLN A 61 19.56 26.94 -22.42
C GLN A 61 19.53 25.64 -23.26
N GLN A 62 20.68 25.20 -23.78
CA GLN A 62 20.77 23.94 -24.52
C GLN A 62 20.41 22.73 -23.64
N LEU A 63 20.93 22.68 -22.41
CA LEU A 63 20.61 21.61 -21.46
C LEU A 63 19.12 21.62 -21.08
N GLN A 64 18.55 22.80 -20.86
CA GLN A 64 17.13 22.94 -20.57
C GLN A 64 16.25 22.49 -21.73
N ALA A 65 16.62 22.83 -22.97
CA ALA A 65 15.92 22.37 -24.17
C ALA A 65 16.00 20.84 -24.33
N LYS A 66 17.19 20.26 -24.12
CA LYS A 66 17.40 18.81 -24.17
C LYS A 66 16.55 18.09 -23.12
N HIS A 67 16.57 18.55 -21.88
CA HIS A 67 15.76 17.97 -20.81
C HIS A 67 14.26 18.13 -21.06
N SER A 68 13.82 19.27 -21.59
CA SER A 68 12.42 19.46 -21.99
C SER A 68 12.00 18.44 -23.06
N GLN A 69 12.85 18.20 -24.05
CA GLN A 69 12.58 17.18 -25.08
C GLN A 69 12.57 15.75 -24.49
N GLU A 70 13.49 15.44 -23.59
CA GLU A 70 13.52 14.16 -22.87
C GLU A 70 12.24 13.95 -22.07
N LEU A 71 11.78 14.98 -21.33
CA LEU A 71 10.52 14.92 -20.57
C LEU A 71 9.32 14.66 -21.48
N LEU A 72 9.20 15.36 -22.61
CA LEU A 72 8.12 15.12 -23.57
C LEU A 72 8.17 13.69 -24.14
N SER A 73 9.36 13.15 -24.39
CA SER A 73 9.52 11.77 -24.86
C SER A 73 9.14 10.73 -23.80
N LEU A 74 9.48 11.00 -22.54
CA LEU A 74 9.13 10.16 -21.39
C LEU A 74 7.63 10.18 -21.12
N GLU A 75 7.02 11.37 -21.17
CA GLU A 75 5.58 11.54 -21.02
C GLU A 75 4.82 10.78 -22.10
N LYS A 76 5.24 10.88 -23.36
CA LYS A 76 4.67 10.09 -24.47
C LYS A 76 4.80 8.59 -24.21
N ARG A 77 5.97 8.12 -23.77
CA ARG A 77 6.21 6.71 -23.46
C ARG A 77 5.33 6.24 -22.29
N LEU A 78 5.11 7.07 -21.28
CA LEU A 78 4.22 6.77 -20.17
C LEU A 78 2.77 6.68 -20.66
N ALA A 79 2.31 7.63 -21.46
CA ALA A 79 0.97 7.60 -22.04
C ALA A 79 0.74 6.34 -22.90
N ASP A 80 1.72 5.94 -23.71
CA ASP A 80 1.66 4.71 -24.50
C ASP A 80 1.61 3.46 -23.61
N LYS A 81 2.38 3.44 -22.52
CA LYS A 81 2.34 2.35 -21.53
C LYS A 81 1.01 2.28 -20.80
N LEU A 82 0.44 3.42 -20.41
CA LEU A 82 -0.86 3.50 -19.77
C LEU A 82 -1.95 2.94 -20.69
N LYS A 83 -1.98 3.37 -21.95
CA LYS A 83 -2.89 2.82 -22.97
C LYS A 83 -2.72 1.31 -23.15
N ALA A 84 -1.49 0.81 -23.19
CA ALA A 84 -1.24 -0.62 -23.29
C ALA A 84 -1.75 -1.39 -22.05
N THR A 85 -1.56 -0.85 -20.85
CA THR A 85 -2.08 -1.47 -19.61
C THR A 85 -3.60 -1.42 -19.53
N GLU A 86 -4.22 -0.35 -20.01
CA GLU A 86 -5.68 -0.22 -20.08
C GLU A 86 -6.27 -1.22 -21.08
N ALA A 87 -5.64 -1.38 -22.25
CA ALA A 87 -6.02 -2.41 -23.22
C ALA A 87 -5.90 -3.82 -22.61
N MET A 88 -4.80 -4.14 -21.93
CA MET A 88 -4.64 -5.41 -21.23
C MET A 88 -5.71 -5.63 -20.15
N ARG A 89 -6.04 -4.59 -19.37
CA ARG A 89 -7.09 -4.66 -18.36
C ARG A 89 -8.46 -4.92 -18.97
N SER A 90 -8.76 -4.28 -20.11
CA SER A 90 -10.02 -4.50 -20.82
C SER A 90 -10.14 -5.92 -21.37
N ILE A 91 -9.04 -6.49 -21.86
CA ILE A 91 -8.97 -7.88 -22.32
C ILE A 91 -9.15 -8.85 -21.14
N GLN A 92 -8.50 -8.59 -20.01
CA GLN A 92 -8.66 -9.42 -18.82
C GLN A 92 -10.11 -9.41 -18.31
N LEU A 93 -10.76 -8.25 -18.33
CA LEU A 93 -12.15 -8.13 -17.92
C LEU A 93 -13.09 -8.90 -18.86
N SER A 94 -12.90 -8.79 -20.17
CA SER A 94 -13.71 -9.55 -21.13
C SER A 94 -13.46 -11.05 -21.03
N GLN A 95 -12.22 -11.48 -20.78
CA GLN A 95 -11.90 -12.89 -20.55
C GLN A 95 -12.54 -13.43 -19.27
N SER A 96 -12.53 -12.66 -18.17
CA SER A 96 -13.23 -13.03 -16.93
C SER A 96 -14.72 -13.21 -17.17
N GLN A 97 -15.36 -12.26 -17.87
CA GLN A 97 -16.78 -12.36 -18.21
C GLN A 97 -17.10 -13.59 -19.08
N GLN A 98 -16.20 -13.95 -20.00
CA GLN A 98 -16.34 -15.17 -20.79
C GLN A 98 -16.24 -16.43 -19.92
N LEU A 99 -15.28 -16.48 -18.99
CA LEU A 99 -15.15 -17.60 -18.06
C LEU A 99 -16.38 -17.72 -17.16
N ASP A 100 -16.91 -16.61 -16.64
CA ASP A 100 -18.12 -16.58 -15.83
C ASP A 100 -19.34 -17.06 -16.63
N SER A 101 -19.44 -16.69 -17.92
CA SER A 101 -20.52 -17.20 -18.77
C SER A 101 -20.40 -18.71 -19.05
N LEU A 102 -19.17 -19.21 -19.11
CA LEU A 102 -18.89 -20.62 -19.37
C LEU A 102 -19.15 -21.48 -18.12
N SER A 103 -18.82 -20.97 -16.93
CA SER A 103 -19.17 -21.62 -15.66
C SER A 103 -20.69 -21.67 -15.47
N GLN A 104 -21.40 -20.56 -15.72
CA GLN A 104 -22.87 -20.54 -15.70
C GLN A 104 -23.47 -21.53 -16.70
N SER A 105 -22.92 -21.62 -17.92
CA SER A 105 -23.36 -22.62 -18.89
C SER A 105 -23.13 -24.05 -18.39
N GLN A 106 -22.03 -24.31 -17.68
CA GLN A 106 -21.75 -25.63 -17.13
C GLN A 106 -22.70 -25.96 -15.96
N GLU A 107 -23.02 -24.98 -15.12
CA GLU A 107 -24.04 -25.11 -14.06
C GLU A 107 -25.42 -25.44 -14.65
N LEU A 108 -25.82 -24.78 -15.74
CA LEU A 108 -27.07 -25.10 -16.45
C LEU A 108 -27.09 -26.53 -16.99
N VAL A 109 -25.96 -27.01 -17.52
CA VAL A 109 -25.84 -28.41 -17.97
C VAL A 109 -25.95 -29.38 -16.80
N SER A 110 -25.33 -29.08 -15.65
CA SER A 110 -25.50 -29.92 -14.46
C SER A 110 -26.93 -29.92 -13.93
N LEU A 111 -27.61 -28.77 -13.93
CA LEU A 111 -29.02 -28.65 -13.52
C LEU A 111 -29.94 -29.43 -14.47
N SER A 112 -29.68 -29.39 -15.78
CA SER A 112 -30.41 -30.19 -16.76
C SER A 112 -30.25 -31.69 -16.50
N LYS A 113 -29.04 -32.13 -16.12
CA LYS A 113 -28.79 -33.53 -15.79
C LYS A 113 -29.48 -33.94 -14.49
N GLU A 114 -29.54 -33.05 -13.50
CA GLU A 114 -30.29 -33.28 -12.26
C GLU A 114 -31.80 -33.38 -12.51
N LEU A 115 -32.34 -32.54 -13.40
CA LEU A 115 -33.73 -32.64 -13.85
C LEU A 115 -34.02 -33.97 -14.56
N GLU A 116 -33.12 -34.43 -15.43
CA GLU A 116 -33.25 -35.72 -16.12
C GLU A 116 -33.24 -36.89 -15.12
N LEU A 117 -32.38 -36.84 -14.09
CA LEU A 117 -32.37 -37.83 -13.01
C LEU A 117 -33.66 -37.81 -12.19
N LEU A 118 -34.19 -36.62 -11.88
CA LEU A 118 -35.46 -36.47 -11.18
C LEU A 118 -36.63 -37.00 -12.02
N GLU A 119 -36.64 -36.75 -13.33
CA GLU A 119 -37.64 -37.29 -14.24
C GLU A 119 -37.58 -38.83 -14.26
N GLN A 120 -36.37 -39.39 -14.32
CA GLN A 120 -36.18 -40.84 -14.23
C GLN A 120 -36.67 -41.40 -12.90
N GLN A 121 -36.39 -40.73 -11.79
CA GLN A 121 -36.86 -41.14 -10.46
C GLN A 121 -38.38 -41.05 -10.33
N LEU A 122 -39.00 -40.02 -10.92
CA LEU A 122 -40.45 -39.87 -10.95
C LEU A 122 -41.11 -40.96 -11.80
N ALA A 123 -40.54 -41.25 -12.98
CA ALA A 123 -40.98 -42.37 -13.82
C ALA A 123 -40.84 -43.71 -13.08
N GLN A 124 -39.75 -43.90 -12.33
CA GLN A 124 -39.55 -45.10 -11.52
C GLN A 124 -40.60 -45.19 -10.39
N MET A 125 -40.81 -44.12 -9.62
CA MET A 125 -41.88 -44.11 -8.60
C MET A 125 -43.27 -44.34 -9.20
N HIS A 126 -43.54 -43.80 -10.39
CA HIS A 126 -44.82 -44.02 -11.06
C HIS A 126 -44.99 -45.50 -11.43
N ASN A 127 -43.95 -46.15 -11.96
CA ASN A 127 -43.95 -47.59 -12.21
C ASN A 127 -44.12 -48.39 -10.92
N ASP A 128 -43.41 -48.02 -9.84
CA ASP A 128 -43.52 -48.68 -8.53
C ASP A 128 -44.93 -48.49 -7.92
N LEU A 129 -45.55 -47.34 -8.12
CA LEU A 129 -46.95 -47.08 -7.74
C LEU A 129 -47.91 -47.89 -8.59
N GLU A 130 -47.71 -47.96 -9.90
CA GLU A 130 -48.57 -48.73 -10.80
C GLU A 130 -48.46 -50.23 -10.51
N GLU A 131 -47.26 -50.73 -10.20
CA GLU A 131 -47.03 -52.09 -9.72
C GLU A 131 -47.64 -52.29 -8.32
N GLY A 132 -47.49 -51.34 -7.41
CA GLY A 132 -48.09 -51.37 -6.08
C GLY A 132 -49.62 -51.36 -6.11
N ILE A 133 -50.23 -50.55 -6.99
CA ILE A 133 -51.67 -50.51 -7.25
C ILE A 133 -52.12 -51.83 -7.87
N SER A 134 -51.37 -52.37 -8.83
CA SER A 134 -51.67 -53.68 -9.43
C SER A 134 -51.63 -54.80 -8.38
N ARG A 135 -50.62 -54.80 -7.51
CA ARG A 135 -50.51 -55.74 -6.37
C ARG A 135 -51.61 -55.54 -5.35
N LEU A 136 -52.01 -54.30 -5.05
CA LEU A 136 -53.15 -54.02 -4.16
C LEU A 136 -54.47 -54.44 -4.79
N LEU A 137 -54.64 -54.30 -6.10
CA LEU A 137 -55.79 -54.81 -6.82
C LEU A 137 -55.84 -56.35 -6.77
N GLU A 138 -54.67 -57.02 -6.89
CA GLU A 138 -54.54 -58.47 -6.72
C GLU A 138 -54.74 -58.94 -5.26
N THR A 139 -54.31 -58.15 -4.27
CA THR A 139 -54.39 -58.49 -2.83
C THR A 139 -55.65 -57.96 -2.13
N SER A 140 -56.46 -57.14 -2.81
CA SER A 140 -57.76 -56.66 -2.30
C SER A 140 -58.92 -57.61 -2.58
N GLU A 141 -58.66 -58.77 -3.19
CA GLU A 141 -59.44 -59.98 -2.90
C GLU A 141 -59.24 -60.36 -1.41
N PRO A 142 -60.32 -60.55 -0.63
CA PRO A 142 -60.35 -60.09 0.76
C PRO A 142 -59.61 -61.03 1.71
N SER A 143 -58.58 -60.52 2.38
CA SER A 143 -58.12 -61.13 3.64
C SER A 143 -57.43 -60.10 4.57
N SER A 144 -58.25 -59.60 5.49
CA SER A 144 -58.01 -59.59 6.95
C SER A 144 -56.71 -59.06 7.53
N ASN A 145 -56.87 -57.97 8.30
CA ASN A 145 -56.26 -57.68 9.60
C ASN A 145 -54.73 -57.74 9.71
N LEU A 146 -54.09 -56.62 10.07
CA LEU A 146 -53.21 -56.63 11.24
C LEU A 146 -52.98 -55.24 11.84
N ASN A 147 -52.91 -55.28 13.16
CA ASN A 147 -52.78 -54.23 14.16
C ASN A 147 -51.30 -53.85 14.34
N LEU A 148 -50.95 -52.55 14.43
CA LEU A 148 -49.57 -52.11 14.69
C LEU A 148 -49.55 -51.01 15.77
N GLY A 149 -49.11 -51.39 16.97
CA GLY A 149 -48.86 -50.50 18.09
C GLY A 149 -47.53 -49.75 17.97
N TYR A 150 -47.50 -48.52 18.49
CA TYR A 150 -46.30 -47.72 18.68
C TYR A 150 -46.22 -47.25 20.14
N SER A 151 -45.21 -47.79 20.84
CA SER A 151 -44.65 -47.20 22.05
C SER A 151 -43.51 -46.26 21.64
N SER A 152 -43.43 -45.07 22.24
CA SER A 152 -42.21 -44.26 22.27
C SER A 152 -42.21 -43.43 23.56
N GLU A 153 -41.52 -43.94 24.57
CA GLU A 153 -41.08 -43.16 25.72
C GLU A 153 -39.78 -42.43 25.37
N SER A 154 -39.77 -41.11 25.61
CA SER A 154 -38.62 -40.23 25.50
C SER A 154 -37.78 -40.26 26.78
N ASN A 155 -36.57 -40.82 26.73
CA ASN A 155 -35.56 -40.67 27.78
C ASN A 155 -34.82 -39.34 27.63
N LYS A 156 -34.95 -38.46 28.64
CA LYS A 156 -34.04 -37.33 28.89
C LYS A 156 -33.08 -37.74 30.01
N GLU A 157 -31.81 -37.88 29.70
CA GLU A 157 -30.75 -38.17 30.66
C GLU A 157 -30.04 -36.86 31.08
N PRO A 158 -29.65 -36.68 32.36
CA PRO A 158 -29.02 -35.46 32.85
C PRO A 158 -27.51 -35.43 32.56
N GLN A 159 -27.05 -34.38 31.86
CA GLN A 159 -25.65 -34.20 31.47
C GLN A 159 -24.71 -33.85 32.66
N PRO A 160 -23.41 -34.24 32.58
CA PRO A 160 -22.42 -34.03 33.63
C PRO A 160 -22.01 -32.54 33.81
N PRO A 161 -21.58 -32.13 35.02
CA PRO A 161 -21.36 -30.71 35.38
C PRO A 161 -20.27 -30.00 34.56
N GLY A 162 -19.36 -30.73 33.89
CA GLY A 162 -18.34 -30.14 33.03
C GLY A 162 -18.86 -29.61 31.68
N GLU A 163 -19.90 -30.23 31.13
CA GLU A 163 -20.51 -29.81 29.87
C GLU A 163 -21.34 -28.54 30.07
N SER A 164 -22.05 -28.43 31.20
CA SER A 164 -22.79 -27.22 31.57
C SER A 164 -21.89 -25.98 31.67
N ALA A 165 -20.66 -26.14 32.18
CA ALA A 165 -19.70 -25.05 32.29
C ALA A 165 -19.16 -24.60 30.91
N ASN A 166 -19.01 -25.53 29.97
CA ASN A 166 -18.60 -25.20 28.59
C ASN A 166 -19.73 -24.54 27.82
N VAL A 167 -20.97 -25.00 27.98
CA VAL A 167 -22.16 -24.35 27.41
C VAL A 167 -22.29 -22.92 27.95
N LEU A 168 -22.09 -22.72 29.26
CA LEU A 168 -22.11 -21.38 29.85
C LEU A 168 -20.98 -20.48 29.34
N LYS A 169 -19.76 -21.01 29.16
CA LYS A 169 -18.66 -20.25 28.56
C LYS A 169 -18.97 -19.87 27.12
N LEU A 170 -19.50 -20.79 26.33
CA LEU A 170 -19.90 -20.52 24.94
C LEU A 170 -21.00 -19.47 24.87
N GLN A 171 -22.00 -19.55 25.76
CA GLN A 171 -23.06 -18.56 25.86
C GLN A 171 -22.53 -17.19 26.31
N LEU A 172 -21.51 -17.14 27.16
CA LEU A 172 -20.86 -15.90 27.56
C LEU A 172 -20.09 -15.27 26.38
N TYR A 173 -19.28 -16.04 25.66
CA TYR A 173 -18.53 -15.55 24.50
C TYR A 173 -19.45 -15.13 23.36
N SER A 174 -20.57 -15.84 23.14
CA SER A 174 -21.57 -15.42 22.15
C SER A 174 -22.28 -14.13 22.57
N SER A 175 -22.58 -13.95 23.87
CA SER A 175 -23.15 -12.69 24.37
C SER A 175 -22.19 -11.50 24.27
N LEU A 176 -20.89 -11.76 24.19
CA LEU A 176 -19.85 -10.76 23.96
C LEU A 176 -19.72 -10.39 22.47
N GLY A 177 -20.56 -10.97 21.60
CA GLY A 177 -20.57 -10.69 20.17
C GLY A 177 -19.56 -11.51 19.37
N VAL A 178 -18.91 -12.52 19.96
CA VAL A 178 -17.94 -13.37 19.27
C VAL A 178 -18.63 -14.66 18.79
N ILE A 179 -18.82 -14.78 17.48
CA ILE A 179 -19.40 -15.96 16.83
C ILE A 179 -18.30 -16.68 16.04
N LEU A 180 -18.15 -17.97 16.29
CA LEU A 180 -17.21 -18.84 15.60
C LEU A 180 -17.91 -19.49 14.41
N ASP A 181 -17.46 -19.19 13.19
CA ASP A 181 -17.87 -19.87 11.97
C ASP A 181 -16.76 -20.87 11.59
N ILE A 182 -17.00 -22.13 11.98
CA ILE A 182 -16.06 -23.22 11.76
C ILE A 182 -16.05 -23.64 10.28
N ASP A 183 -17.19 -23.51 9.59
CA ASP A 183 -17.35 -23.97 8.21
C ASP A 183 -16.47 -23.14 7.25
N ASN A 184 -16.34 -21.85 7.52
CA ASN A 184 -15.49 -20.94 6.75
C ASN A 184 -14.16 -20.58 7.44
N SER A 185 -13.83 -21.24 8.57
CA SER A 185 -12.62 -20.95 9.35
C SER A 185 -12.44 -19.46 9.68
N GLN A 186 -13.50 -18.80 10.16
CA GLN A 186 -13.51 -17.37 10.47
C GLN A 186 -14.20 -17.05 11.79
N VAL A 187 -13.79 -15.94 12.42
CA VAL A 187 -14.45 -15.39 13.63
C VAL A 187 -15.17 -14.12 13.24
N LEU A 188 -16.45 -14.04 13.60
CA LEU A 188 -17.32 -12.88 13.40
C LEU A 188 -17.41 -12.13 14.74
N ILE A 189 -17.11 -10.84 14.73
CA ILE A 189 -17.28 -9.96 15.90
C ILE A 189 -18.39 -8.97 15.58
N GLU A 190 -19.49 -9.07 16.32
CA GLU A 190 -20.62 -8.15 16.26
C GLU A 190 -20.53 -7.16 17.43
N LYS A 191 -20.17 -5.91 17.12
CA LYS A 191 -20.00 -4.83 18.12
C LYS A 191 -21.32 -4.16 18.50
N ASP A 192 -22.20 -3.96 17.53
CA ASP A 192 -23.52 -3.33 17.66
C ASP A 192 -24.33 -3.56 16.37
N PRO A 193 -25.68 -3.59 16.40
CA PRO A 193 -26.52 -3.84 15.22
C PRO A 193 -26.38 -2.78 14.10
N ASN A 194 -25.69 -1.67 14.36
CA ASN A 194 -25.43 -0.58 13.41
C ASN A 194 -23.95 -0.40 13.01
N SER A 195 -23.03 -1.15 13.62
CA SER A 195 -21.60 -1.09 13.33
C SER A 195 -21.20 -2.46 12.81
N GLY A 196 -21.03 -2.56 11.49
CA GLY A 196 -20.96 -3.83 10.75
C GLY A 196 -20.06 -4.93 11.32
N ILE A 197 -20.31 -6.14 10.84
CA ILE A 197 -19.65 -7.36 11.31
C ILE A 197 -18.18 -7.38 10.87
N ASP A 198 -17.26 -7.46 11.83
CA ASP A 198 -15.83 -7.60 11.56
C ASP A 198 -15.48 -9.10 11.42
N LEU A 199 -14.82 -9.47 10.31
CA LEU A 199 -14.42 -10.85 10.01
C LEU A 199 -12.92 -11.04 10.23
N ILE A 200 -12.54 -12.06 10.99
CA ILE A 200 -11.15 -12.47 11.22
C ILE A 200 -10.94 -13.89 10.67
N PRO A 201 -10.15 -14.08 9.60
CA PRO A 201 -9.80 -15.42 9.13
C PRO A 201 -8.89 -16.13 10.12
N LEU A 202 -9.20 -17.38 10.47
CA LEU A 202 -8.40 -18.22 11.38
C LEU A 202 -7.24 -18.92 10.67
N ASP A 203 -7.36 -19.13 9.35
CA ASP A 203 -6.49 -19.97 8.53
C ASP A 203 -5.09 -19.35 8.29
N ASP A 204 -4.96 -18.03 8.44
CA ASP A 204 -3.70 -17.36 8.19
C ASP A 204 -2.76 -17.45 9.41
N ASN A 205 -1.96 -18.52 9.45
CA ASN A 205 -0.95 -18.78 10.48
C ASN A 205 0.17 -17.72 10.50
N SER A 206 0.14 -16.71 9.61
CA SER A 206 1.02 -15.55 9.64
C SER A 206 0.69 -14.53 10.75
N ILE A 207 -0.53 -14.57 11.30
CA ILE A 207 -0.97 -13.64 12.34
C ILE A 207 -0.76 -14.25 13.73
N SER A 208 0.16 -13.66 14.50
CA SER A 208 0.45 -14.07 15.88
C SER A 208 -0.79 -14.08 16.78
N ALA A 209 -0.92 -15.09 17.63
CA ALA A 209 -2.00 -15.21 18.62
C ALA A 209 -2.13 -13.96 19.52
N TYR A 210 -1.01 -13.26 19.78
CA TYR A 210 -1.02 -11.99 20.51
C TYR A 210 -1.76 -10.89 19.77
N TYR A 211 -1.56 -10.79 18.45
CA TYR A 211 -2.25 -9.81 17.62
C TYR A 211 -3.74 -10.12 17.51
N ARG A 212 -4.10 -11.39 17.27
CA ARG A 212 -5.51 -11.83 17.21
C ARG A 212 -6.24 -11.47 18.51
N THR A 213 -5.63 -11.79 19.64
CA THR A 213 -6.21 -11.48 20.96
C THR A 213 -6.35 -9.97 21.17
N LYS A 214 -5.30 -9.18 20.90
CA LYS A 214 -5.36 -7.71 21.02
C LYS A 214 -6.45 -7.12 20.12
N TYR A 215 -6.56 -7.60 18.89
CA TYR A 215 -7.52 -7.11 17.92
C TYR A 215 -8.96 -7.42 18.33
N VAL A 216 -9.23 -8.65 18.80
CA VAL A 216 -10.55 -9.04 19.32
C VAL A 216 -10.95 -8.16 20.51
N TRP A 217 -10.02 -7.94 21.46
CA TRP A 217 -10.29 -7.10 22.64
C TRP A 217 -10.42 -5.60 22.36
N ASP A 218 -9.86 -5.10 21.27
CA ASP A 218 -10.00 -3.70 20.85
C ASP A 218 -11.32 -3.44 20.10
N ARG A 219 -11.97 -4.51 19.63
CA ARG A 219 -13.17 -4.46 18.78
C ARG A 219 -14.46 -4.80 19.51
N ILE A 220 -14.39 -5.61 20.58
CA ILE A 220 -15.46 -5.78 21.58
C ILE A 220 -15.59 -4.49 22.40
#